data_AF-A0A940VU64-F1
#
_entry.id   AF-A0A940VU64-F1
#
_cell.length_a   1.000
_cell.length_b   1.000
_cell.length_c   1.000
_cell.angle_alpha   90.00
_cell.angle_beta   90.00
_cell.angle_gamma   90.00
#
_symmetry.space_group_name_H-M   'P 1'
#
loop_
_entity.id
_entity.type
_entity.pdbx_description
1 polymer ?
#
loop_
_entity_poly.entity_id
_entity_poly.type
_entity_poly.pdbx_seq_one_letter_code
_entity_poly.pdbx_strand_id
1 'polypeptide(L)'
;MKVNVLFCWPEDKRSTAKTWKERLSAWLWFVIGKVIDKAEGAGDDPTHVGIFMLDALLEATPDGFVKSPVDIYKDRKTRTITVDVPNIGDAELEAKRLRNTPYGWIDCVNGGLHDITGCQLPGDGEVTVNCSEAVTRILRAGGLDIMQGVYADGVTPADLMRALEVVTV
;
A
#
# COMPACT_ATOMS: atom_id res chain seq x y z
N MET A 1 13.41 8.25 -14.53
CA MET A 1 12.95 7.01 -15.22
C MET A 1 11.53 6.72 -14.76
N LYS A 2 10.70 6.10 -15.60
CA LYS A 2 9.29 5.89 -15.27
C LYS A 2 9.07 4.57 -14.54
N VAL A 3 8.32 4.62 -13.45
CA VAL A 3 7.81 3.45 -12.72
C VAL A 3 6.29 3.50 -12.72
N ASN A 4 5.64 2.34 -12.57
CA ASN A 4 4.19 2.25 -12.50
C ASN A 4 3.78 1.87 -11.08
N VAL A 5 2.88 2.64 -10.47
CA VAL A 5 2.30 2.35 -9.16
C VAL A 5 0.89 1.83 -9.37
N LEU A 6 0.62 0.61 -8.90
CA LEU A 6 -0.65 -0.09 -9.02
C LEU A 6 -1.48 0.14 -7.75
N PHE A 7 -2.67 0.70 -7.91
CA PHE A 7 -3.69 0.85 -6.87
C PHE A 7 -4.80 -0.15 -7.09
N CYS A 8 -5.30 -0.74 -6.01
CA CYS A 8 -6.37 -1.72 -6.05
C CYS A 8 -7.47 -1.41 -5.05
N TRP A 9 -8.72 -1.57 -5.49
CA TRP A 9 -9.91 -1.38 -4.67
C TRP A 9 -10.29 -2.69 -3.95
N PRO A 10 -11.06 -2.59 -2.85
CA PRO A 10 -11.54 -3.76 -2.15
C PRO A 10 -12.44 -4.58 -3.07
N GLU A 11 -12.25 -5.91 -3.07
CA GLU A 11 -13.23 -6.83 -3.65
C GLU A 11 -14.36 -7.03 -2.64
N ASP A 12 -15.62 -7.05 -3.09
CA ASP A 12 -16.73 -7.48 -2.25
C ASP A 12 -16.70 -9.02 -2.08
N LYS A 13 -15.72 -9.53 -1.31
CA LYS A 13 -15.42 -10.98 -1.14
C LYS A 13 -16.44 -11.73 -0.27
N ARG A 14 -17.64 -11.19 -0.02
CA ARG A 14 -18.61 -11.83 0.89
C ARG A 14 -19.07 -13.22 0.46
N SER A 15 -18.88 -13.61 -0.81
CA SER A 15 -19.47 -14.84 -1.36
C SER A 15 -18.50 -15.99 -1.67
N THR A 16 -17.17 -15.86 -1.53
CA THR A 16 -16.21 -16.83 -2.10
C THR A 16 -15.27 -17.58 -1.14
N ALA A 17 -15.22 -17.25 0.16
CA ALA A 17 -14.30 -17.88 1.12
C ALA A 17 -14.74 -19.32 1.53
N LYS A 18 -13.86 -20.32 1.34
CA LYS A 18 -14.16 -21.75 1.53
C LYS A 18 -13.64 -22.33 2.85
N THR A 19 -12.63 -21.73 3.46
CA THR A 19 -12.05 -22.20 4.75
C THR A 19 -12.18 -21.16 5.87
N TRP A 20 -12.05 -21.61 7.14
CA TRP A 20 -12.18 -20.71 8.29
C TRP A 20 -11.03 -19.70 8.40
N LYS A 21 -9.83 -20.05 7.94
CA LYS A 21 -8.67 -19.13 7.85
C LYS A 21 -8.89 -18.06 6.78
N GLU A 22 -9.40 -18.46 5.61
CA GLU A 22 -9.81 -17.52 4.55
C GLU A 22 -10.93 -16.60 5.02
N ARG A 23 -11.89 -17.10 5.79
CA ARG A 23 -12.97 -16.30 6.38
C ARG A 23 -12.47 -15.32 7.44
N LEU A 24 -11.53 -15.73 8.29
CA LEU A 24 -10.93 -14.85 9.30
C LEU A 24 -10.08 -13.76 8.63
N SER A 25 -9.27 -14.13 7.63
CA SER A 25 -8.49 -13.18 6.83
C SER A 25 -9.41 -12.23 6.05
N ALA A 26 -10.44 -12.73 5.38
CA ALA A 26 -11.42 -11.91 4.66
C ALA A 26 -12.22 -11.01 5.61
N TRP A 27 -12.55 -11.49 6.81
CA TRP A 27 -13.19 -10.67 7.85
C TRP A 27 -12.23 -9.60 8.38
N LEU A 28 -10.95 -9.91 8.58
CA LEU A 28 -9.93 -8.94 8.98
C LEU A 28 -9.74 -7.89 7.89
N TRP A 29 -9.60 -8.29 6.63
CA TRP A 29 -9.56 -7.40 5.47
C TRP A 29 -10.83 -6.59 5.29
N PHE A 30 -11.99 -7.14 5.66
CA PHE A 30 -13.24 -6.40 5.67
C PHE A 30 -13.31 -5.40 6.82
N VAL A 31 -12.79 -5.74 8.00
CA VAL A 31 -12.75 -4.82 9.15
C VAL A 31 -11.74 -3.70 8.88
N ILE A 32 -10.55 -4.04 8.38
CA ILE A 32 -9.54 -3.08 7.94
C ILE A 32 -10.10 -2.24 6.79
N GLY A 33 -10.66 -2.88 5.76
CA GLY A 33 -11.32 -2.21 4.65
C GLY A 33 -12.48 -1.33 5.10
N LYS A 34 -13.25 -1.71 6.13
CA LYS A 34 -14.30 -0.86 6.69
C LYS A 34 -13.79 0.28 7.56
N VAL A 35 -12.66 0.10 8.24
CA VAL A 35 -11.99 1.17 8.98
C VAL A 35 -11.47 2.18 7.97
N ILE A 36 -10.83 1.72 6.89
CA ILE A 36 -10.40 2.54 5.75
C ILE A 36 -11.61 3.20 5.08
N ASP A 37 -12.65 2.46 4.65
CA ASP A 37 -13.86 3.00 4.01
C ASP A 37 -14.61 4.02 4.90
N LYS A 38 -14.56 3.85 6.23
CA LYS A 38 -15.21 4.75 7.19
C LYS A 38 -14.37 6.01 7.42
N ALA A 39 -13.06 5.91 7.30
CA ALA A 39 -12.14 7.05 7.39
C ALA A 39 -12.11 7.86 6.09
N GLU A 40 -12.11 7.17 4.95
CA GLU A 40 -11.91 7.73 3.62
C GLU A 40 -13.22 8.10 2.90
N GLY A 41 -14.35 7.54 3.33
CA GLY A 41 -15.68 7.86 2.80
C GLY A 41 -16.10 6.96 1.65
N ALA A 42 -16.73 5.83 1.98
CA ALA A 42 -17.56 5.00 1.11
C ALA A 42 -16.99 4.67 -0.30
N GLY A 43 -16.14 3.64 -0.39
CA GLY A 43 -16.05 2.74 -1.55
C GLY A 43 -15.33 3.23 -2.82
N ASP A 44 -14.90 4.49 -2.87
CA ASP A 44 -14.18 5.05 -4.02
C ASP A 44 -12.66 5.17 -3.83
N ASP A 45 -12.14 4.84 -2.66
CA ASP A 45 -10.71 4.88 -2.38
C ASP A 45 -10.02 3.51 -2.47
N PRO A 46 -8.74 3.47 -2.90
CA PRO A 46 -7.98 2.22 -2.99
C PRO A 46 -7.63 1.70 -1.59
N THR A 47 -7.65 0.38 -1.42
CA THR A 47 -7.32 -0.29 -0.14
C THR A 47 -5.95 -0.94 -0.15
N HIS A 48 -5.30 -0.98 -1.32
CA HIS A 48 -4.00 -1.63 -1.48
C HIS A 48 -3.20 -0.98 -2.59
N VAL A 49 -1.88 -1.00 -2.46
CA VAL A 49 -0.95 -0.43 -3.44
C VAL A 49 0.30 -1.29 -3.61
N GLY A 50 0.82 -1.34 -4.83
CA GLY A 50 2.08 -1.96 -5.19
C GLY A 50 2.84 -1.14 -6.24
N ILE A 51 4.09 -1.49 -6.50
CA ILE A 51 4.95 -0.79 -7.46
C ILE A 51 5.59 -1.78 -8.44
N PHE A 52 5.53 -1.45 -9.73
CA PHE A 52 6.25 -2.17 -10.77
C PHE A 52 7.70 -1.71 -10.82
N MET A 53 8.60 -2.60 -10.43
CA MET A 53 10.05 -2.38 -10.37
C MET A 53 10.79 -3.72 -10.39
N LEU A 54 12.05 -3.75 -10.82
CA LEU A 54 12.84 -5.00 -10.88
C LEU A 54 12.15 -6.12 -11.68
N ASP A 55 11.52 -5.74 -12.80
CA ASP A 55 10.75 -6.59 -13.71
C ASP A 55 9.58 -7.35 -13.05
N ALA A 56 9.03 -6.82 -11.95
CA ALA A 56 7.93 -7.44 -11.23
C ALA A 56 7.03 -6.41 -10.55
N LEU A 57 5.83 -6.85 -10.14
CA LEU A 57 5.04 -6.14 -9.14
C LEU A 57 5.60 -6.46 -7.75
N LEU A 58 6.00 -5.42 -7.02
CA LEU A 58 6.46 -5.50 -5.64
C LEU A 58 5.41 -4.89 -4.72
N GLU A 59 5.07 -5.58 -3.65
CA GLU A 59 4.03 -5.15 -2.72
C GLU A 59 4.18 -5.81 -1.36
N ALA A 60 3.69 -5.12 -0.32
CA ALA A 60 3.57 -5.69 1.02
C ALA A 60 2.22 -6.41 1.13
N THR A 61 2.27 -7.71 1.39
CA THR A 61 1.11 -8.60 1.52
C THR A 61 1.18 -9.31 2.87
N PRO A 62 0.18 -10.12 3.28
CA PRO A 62 0.29 -10.97 4.48
C PRO A 62 1.57 -11.82 4.57
N ASP A 63 2.18 -12.16 3.44
CA ASP A 63 3.43 -12.93 3.34
C ASP A 63 4.69 -12.04 3.43
N GLY A 64 4.53 -10.74 3.70
CA GLY A 64 5.57 -9.72 3.72
C GLY A 64 5.71 -8.96 2.40
N PHE A 65 6.81 -8.23 2.24
CA PHE A 65 7.12 -7.52 1.00
C PHE A 65 7.75 -8.45 -0.04
N VAL A 66 6.98 -8.78 -1.06
CA VAL A 66 7.24 -9.89 -1.99
C VAL A 66 7.10 -9.47 -3.45
N LYS A 67 7.49 -10.37 -4.36
CA LYS A 67 7.11 -10.30 -5.77
C LYS A 67 5.76 -10.98 -5.94
N SER A 68 4.80 -10.28 -6.51
CA SER A 68 3.48 -10.82 -6.75
C SER A 68 3.22 -11.06 -8.24
N PRO A 69 2.50 -12.14 -8.59
CA PRO A 69 1.99 -12.33 -9.95
C PRO A 69 0.89 -11.32 -10.23
N VAL A 70 1.02 -10.55 -11.32
CA VAL A 70 0.05 -9.49 -11.70
C VAL A 70 -1.34 -10.05 -11.96
N ASP A 71 -1.44 -11.31 -12.43
CA ASP A 71 -2.70 -11.97 -12.80
C ASP A 71 -3.70 -12.10 -11.64
N ILE A 72 -3.26 -11.97 -10.38
CA ILE A 72 -4.16 -11.98 -9.22
C ILE A 72 -5.06 -10.74 -9.17
N TYR A 73 -4.73 -9.70 -9.95
CA TYR A 73 -5.47 -8.44 -10.03
C TYR A 73 -6.37 -8.33 -11.26
N LYS A 74 -6.37 -9.31 -12.18
CA LYS A 74 -7.04 -9.21 -13.48
C LYS A 74 -8.56 -8.96 -13.41
N ASP A 75 -9.20 -9.43 -12.34
CA ASP A 75 -10.66 -9.32 -12.13
C ASP A 75 -11.01 -8.24 -11.10
N ARG A 76 -10.01 -7.44 -10.65
CA ARG A 76 -10.18 -6.40 -9.64
C ARG A 76 -10.27 -5.03 -10.28
N LYS A 77 -10.99 -4.10 -9.64
CA LYS A 77 -10.88 -2.67 -9.98
C LYS A 77 -9.47 -2.22 -9.60
N THR A 78 -8.68 -1.89 -10.61
CA THR A 78 -7.30 -1.40 -10.46
C THR A 78 -7.06 -0.13 -11.24
N ARG A 79 -6.09 0.66 -10.79
CA ARG A 79 -5.58 1.83 -11.52
C ARG A 79 -4.07 1.85 -11.45
N THR A 80 -3.42 2.27 -12.52
CA THR A 80 -1.97 2.46 -12.54
C THR A 80 -1.64 3.93 -12.75
N ILE A 81 -0.71 4.47 -11.95
CA ILE A 81 -0.15 5.81 -12.12
C ILE A 81 1.32 5.67 -12.51
N THR A 82 1.72 6.27 -13.62
CA THR A 82 3.13 6.30 -14.05
C THR A 82 3.81 7.50 -13.45
N VAL A 83 4.93 7.28 -12.75
CA VAL A 83 5.66 8.31 -12.00
C VAL A 83 7.10 8.40 -12.50
N ASP A 84 7.60 9.61 -12.69
CA ASP A 84 9.01 9.85 -12.99
C ASP A 84 9.83 9.85 -11.70
N VAL A 85 10.63 8.80 -11.50
CA VAL A 85 11.55 8.66 -10.37
C VAL A 85 12.92 9.22 -10.76
N PRO A 86 13.44 10.24 -10.05
CA PRO A 86 14.73 10.86 -10.35
C PRO A 86 15.91 9.89 -10.27
N ASN A 87 15.99 9.10 -9.19
CA ASN A 87 17.05 8.13 -8.97
C ASN A 87 16.48 6.71 -8.83
N ILE A 88 16.35 6.00 -9.95
CA ILE A 88 15.82 4.63 -9.94
C ILE A 88 16.71 3.65 -9.16
N GLY A 89 18.03 3.88 -9.13
CA GLY A 89 18.97 2.97 -8.46
C GLY A 89 18.76 2.93 -6.95
N ASP A 90 18.52 4.10 -6.34
CA ASP A 90 18.24 4.20 -4.91
C ASP A 90 16.86 3.64 -4.56
N ALA A 91 15.86 3.85 -5.42
CA ALA A 91 14.54 3.25 -5.27
C ALA A 91 14.60 1.71 -5.32
N GLU A 92 15.37 1.16 -6.27
CA GLU A 92 15.59 -0.28 -6.37
C GLU A 92 16.37 -0.86 -5.19
N LEU A 93 17.33 -0.10 -4.65
CA LEU A 93 18.08 -0.50 -3.46
C LEU A 93 17.16 -0.59 -2.25
N GLU A 94 16.27 0.39 -2.07
CA GLU A 94 15.27 0.36 -1.00
C GLU A 94 14.28 -0.79 -1.18
N ALA A 95 13.79 -1.03 -2.40
CA ALA A 95 12.93 -2.16 -2.70
C ALA A 95 13.61 -3.52 -2.40
N LYS A 96 14.93 -3.62 -2.60
CA LYS A 96 15.72 -4.80 -2.22
C LYS A 96 15.90 -4.93 -0.70
N ARG A 97 16.05 -3.82 0.03
CA ARG A 97 16.14 -3.82 1.50
C ARG A 97 14.85 -4.26 2.16
N LEU A 98 13.72 -3.82 1.63
CA LEU A 98 12.39 -4.19 2.11
C LEU A 98 12.05 -5.66 1.84
N ARG A 99 12.83 -6.37 1.01
CA ARG A 99 12.54 -7.75 0.63
C ARG A 99 12.35 -8.65 1.85
N ASN A 100 11.22 -9.35 1.91
CA ASN A 100 10.84 -10.24 3.00
C ASN A 100 10.61 -9.54 4.36
N THR A 101 10.55 -8.20 4.40
CA THR A 101 10.08 -7.51 5.60
C THR A 101 8.66 -7.97 5.91
N PRO A 102 8.36 -8.40 7.15
CA PRO A 102 7.04 -8.88 7.53
C PRO A 102 5.97 -7.78 7.40
N TYR A 103 4.72 -8.19 7.25
CA TYR A 103 3.61 -7.25 7.06
C TYR A 103 3.17 -6.58 8.36
N GLY A 104 3.04 -5.25 8.31
CA GLY A 104 2.62 -4.41 9.44
C GLY A 104 1.11 -4.32 9.57
N TRP A 105 0.48 -5.37 10.09
CA TRP A 105 -0.97 -5.38 10.33
C TRP A 105 -1.42 -4.28 11.29
N ILE A 106 -0.60 -3.98 12.28
CA ILE A 106 -0.87 -2.94 13.28
C ILE A 106 -0.77 -1.56 12.62
N ASP A 107 0.21 -1.34 11.75
CA ASP A 107 0.38 -0.07 11.05
C ASP A 107 -0.74 0.21 10.04
N CYS A 108 -1.28 -0.83 9.39
CA CYS A 108 -2.50 -0.71 8.58
C CYS A 108 -3.71 -0.22 9.40
N VAL A 109 -3.85 -0.71 10.64
CA VAL A 109 -4.92 -0.28 11.55
C VAL A 109 -4.64 1.12 12.09
N ASN A 110 -3.38 1.46 12.35
CA ASN A 110 -2.96 2.78 12.80
C ASN A 110 -3.22 3.86 11.75
N GLY A 111 -2.94 3.61 10.46
CA GLY A 111 -3.26 4.54 9.37
C GLY A 111 -4.76 4.84 9.30
N GLY A 112 -5.60 3.80 9.31
CA GLY A 112 -7.05 4.00 9.35
C GLY A 112 -7.57 4.66 10.62
N LEU A 113 -6.91 4.46 11.77
CA LEU A 113 -7.24 5.18 13.02
C LEU A 113 -6.83 6.65 12.97
N HIS A 114 -5.68 6.97 12.38
CA HIS A 114 -5.23 8.34 12.18
C HIS A 114 -6.22 9.13 11.33
N ASP A 115 -6.73 8.55 10.25
CA ASP A 115 -7.71 9.23 9.39
C ASP A 115 -9.05 9.50 10.11
N ILE A 116 -9.46 8.62 11.03
CA ILE A 116 -10.70 8.79 11.81
C ILE A 116 -10.51 9.79 12.96
N THR A 117 -9.33 9.78 13.60
CA THR A 117 -9.15 10.40 14.93
C THR A 117 -8.10 11.52 14.96
N GLY A 118 -7.30 11.68 13.90
CA GLY A 118 -6.12 12.54 13.86
C GLY A 118 -4.97 12.07 14.75
N CYS A 119 -5.09 10.90 15.39
CA CYS A 119 -4.09 10.39 16.33
C CYS A 119 -3.16 9.40 15.63
N GLN A 120 -1.86 9.73 15.59
CA GLN A 120 -0.83 8.82 15.14
C GLN A 120 -0.33 7.98 16.32
N LEU A 121 -0.55 6.67 16.25
CA LEU A 121 0.04 5.73 17.21
C LEU A 121 1.48 5.43 16.81
N PRO A 122 2.39 5.17 17.79
CA PRO A 122 3.77 4.85 17.47
C PRO A 122 3.83 3.56 16.64
N GLY A 123 4.44 3.64 15.46
CA GLY A 123 4.77 2.49 14.63
C GLY A 123 5.80 1.58 15.29
N ASP A 124 5.97 0.37 14.77
CA ASP A 124 6.80 -0.66 15.39
C ASP A 124 8.33 -0.46 15.25
N GLY A 125 8.76 0.66 14.67
CA GLY A 125 10.18 1.00 14.52
C GLY A 125 10.87 0.30 13.35
N GLU A 126 10.18 0.17 12.21
CA GLU A 126 10.66 -0.45 10.96
C GLU A 126 10.80 -1.99 11.01
N VAL A 127 10.15 -2.65 11.97
CA VAL A 127 10.18 -4.13 12.08
C VAL A 127 9.25 -4.76 11.04
N THR A 128 8.18 -4.06 10.69
CA THR A 128 7.25 -4.46 9.64
C THR A 128 7.10 -3.37 8.59
N VAL A 129 6.36 -3.68 7.52
CA VAL A 129 6.03 -2.71 6.47
C VAL A 129 4.61 -2.94 5.97
N ASN A 130 3.87 -1.86 5.78
CA ASN A 130 2.56 -1.91 5.11
C ASN A 130 2.66 -1.53 3.62
N CYS A 131 1.57 -1.70 2.87
CA CYS A 131 1.59 -1.57 1.40
C CYS A 131 1.92 -0.14 0.92
N SER A 132 1.30 0.88 1.50
CA SER A 132 1.51 2.29 1.17
C SER A 132 2.81 2.83 1.74
N GLU A 133 3.23 2.36 2.92
CA GLU A 133 4.54 2.66 3.49
C GLU A 133 5.67 2.18 2.57
N ALA A 134 5.62 0.91 2.13
CA ALA A 134 6.65 0.32 1.29
C ALA A 134 6.85 1.15 0.01
N VAL A 135 5.74 1.46 -0.68
CA VAL A 135 5.80 2.26 -1.91
C VAL A 135 6.27 3.68 -1.64
N THR A 136 5.83 4.30 -0.54
CA THR A 136 6.26 5.66 -0.16
C THR A 136 7.76 5.72 0.12
N ARG A 137 8.30 4.76 0.87
CA ARG A 137 9.74 4.65 1.16
C ARG A 137 10.56 4.50 -0.11
N ILE A 138 10.13 3.62 -1.02
CA ILE A 138 10.80 3.38 -2.30
C ILE A 138 10.83 4.65 -3.15
N LEU A 139 9.70 5.35 -3.27
CA LEU A 139 9.61 6.58 -4.06
C LEU A 139 10.46 7.71 -3.46
N ARG A 140 10.42 7.88 -2.13
CA ARG A 140 11.26 8.86 -1.42
C ARG A 140 12.75 8.55 -1.53
N ALA A 141 13.15 7.28 -1.40
CA ALA A 141 14.52 6.84 -1.65
C ALA A 141 14.96 7.16 -3.08
N GLY A 142 14.05 7.04 -4.05
CA GLY A 142 14.27 7.46 -5.43
C GLY A 142 14.34 8.98 -5.67
N GLY A 143 14.25 9.79 -4.61
CA GLY A 143 14.28 11.25 -4.68
C GLY A 143 12.95 11.90 -5.05
N LEU A 144 11.84 11.15 -5.01
CA LEU A 144 10.51 11.72 -5.21
C LEU A 144 9.99 12.31 -3.90
N ASP A 145 9.77 13.61 -3.91
CA ASP A 145 9.41 14.37 -2.72
C ASP A 145 7.90 14.33 -2.45
N ILE A 146 7.42 13.16 -2.03
CA ILE A 146 5.99 12.92 -1.77
C ILE A 146 5.67 12.98 -0.27
N MET A 147 4.59 13.70 0.05
CA MET A 147 4.00 13.80 1.39
C MET A 147 5.01 14.19 2.47
N GLN A 148 5.78 15.26 2.25
CA GLN A 148 6.76 15.76 3.23
C GLN A 148 6.13 15.99 4.62
N GLY A 149 6.87 15.64 5.67
CA GLY A 149 6.42 15.83 7.05
C GLY A 149 5.50 14.72 7.57
N VAL A 150 5.12 13.75 6.74
CA VAL A 150 4.34 12.56 7.13
C VAL A 150 5.25 11.34 7.14
N TYR A 151 5.28 10.60 8.25
CA TYR A 151 5.96 9.31 8.31
C TYR A 151 5.34 8.32 7.32
N ALA A 152 6.15 7.48 6.67
CA ALA A 152 5.67 6.60 5.61
C ALA A 152 4.64 5.57 6.10
N ASP A 153 4.73 5.16 7.37
CA ASP A 153 3.81 4.22 8.03
C ASP A 153 2.41 4.81 8.26
N GLY A 154 2.29 6.14 8.32
CA GLY A 154 1.03 6.87 8.44
C GLY A 154 0.38 7.23 7.10
N VAL A 155 0.96 6.82 5.97
CA VAL A 155 0.40 7.10 4.64
C VAL A 155 -0.59 6.00 4.26
N THR A 156 -1.80 6.37 3.85
CA THR A 156 -2.76 5.43 3.27
C THR A 156 -2.61 5.28 1.75
N PRO A 157 -3.15 4.22 1.13
CA PRO A 157 -3.15 4.10 -0.32
C PRO A 157 -3.90 5.25 -1.01
N ALA A 158 -4.96 5.79 -0.41
CA ALA A 158 -5.69 6.93 -0.97
C ALA A 158 -4.86 8.21 -0.96
N ASP A 159 -4.19 8.51 0.16
CA ASP A 159 -3.29 9.66 0.27
C ASP A 159 -2.15 9.59 -0.73
N LEU A 160 -1.53 8.42 -0.85
CA LEU A 160 -0.49 8.18 -1.84
C LEU A 160 -1.00 8.37 -3.26
N MET A 161 -2.20 7.87 -3.60
CA MET A 161 -2.79 8.05 -4.93
C MET A 161 -2.97 9.54 -5.24
N ARG A 162 -3.60 10.29 -4.33
CA ARG A 162 -3.84 11.74 -4.49
C ARG A 162 -2.53 12.52 -4.62
N ALA A 163 -1.51 12.18 -3.81
CA ALA A 163 -0.20 12.81 -3.90
C ALA A 163 0.47 12.58 -5.26
N LEU A 164 0.39 11.34 -5.79
CA LEU A 164 0.97 11.02 -7.09
C LEU A 164 0.23 11.67 -8.25
N GLU A 165 -1.09 11.84 -8.16
CA GLU A 165 -1.86 12.58 -9.17
C GLU A 165 -1.43 14.04 -9.29
N VAL A 166 -1.00 14.67 -8.19
CA VAL A 166 -0.50 16.05 -8.21
C VAL A 166 0.90 16.13 -8.81
N VAL A 167 1.78 15.19 -8.47
CA VAL A 167 3.21 15.20 -8.87
C VAL A 167 3.43 14.72 -10.32
N THR A 168 2.44 14.07 -10.94
CA THR A 168 2.54 13.54 -12.31
C THR A 168 1.95 14.45 -13.39
N VAL A 169 1.39 15.61 -13.01
CA VAL A 169 0.94 16.69 -13.91
C VAL A 169 2.10 17.65 -14.21
#